data_AF-A0A225W030-F1
#
_entry.id   AF-A0A225W030-F1
#
_cell.length_a   1.000
_cell.length_b   1.000
_cell.length_c   1.000
_cell.angle_alpha   90.00
_cell.angle_beta   90.00
_cell.angle_gamma   90.00
#
_symmetry.space_group_name_H-M   'P 1'
#
loop_
_entity.id
_entity.type
_entity.pdbx_description
1 polymer ?
#
loop_
_entity_poly.entity_id
_entity_poly.type
_entity_poly.pdbx_seq_one_letter_code
_entity_poly.pdbx_strand_id
1 'polypeptide(L)'
;MFLDAENSPVRGPSFLFETPRFVKMGTVFWPNYWHPKNTMFYINPDSLLWQLLDMPFIDMFEQESGQLVIDRRRHAAPLHLTLFYAFHPRGDTDLFRFAWLNLDFPFFTMESPSAIAGAYVVDGENPFPDFQNGSDAMVDAIWTKSLHFYAQNFTNLSFGGIEKYFNSLHLKAYNYK
;
A
#
# COMPACT_ATOMS: atom_id res chain seq x y z
N MET A 1 -2.72 11.54 8.41
CA MET A 1 -1.94 10.74 7.46
C MET A 1 -0.90 9.97 8.24
N PHE A 2 -0.66 8.74 7.85
CA PHE A 2 0.38 7.87 8.40
C PHE A 2 1.26 7.39 7.25
N LEU A 3 2.58 7.40 7.48
CA LEU A 3 3.60 6.79 6.66
C LEU A 3 4.55 6.09 7.63
N ASP A 4 4.84 4.81 7.40
CA ASP A 4 5.91 4.12 8.10
C ASP A 4 7.29 4.65 7.69
N ALA A 5 8.34 4.14 8.34
CA ALA A 5 9.71 4.60 8.12
C ALA A 5 10.30 4.17 6.77
N GLU A 6 9.72 3.15 6.13
CA GLU A 6 10.21 2.60 4.86
C GLU A 6 9.63 3.34 3.65
N ASN A 7 8.58 4.14 3.86
CA ASN A 7 7.98 4.97 2.81
C ASN A 7 8.78 6.24 2.52
N SER A 8 9.24 6.37 1.27
CA SER A 8 9.94 7.55 0.76
C SER A 8 9.08 8.34 -0.23
N PRO A 9 8.35 9.40 0.20
CA PRO A 9 7.52 10.20 -0.70
C PRO A 9 8.36 10.99 -1.70
N VAL A 10 8.00 10.90 -2.99
CA VAL A 10 8.71 11.63 -4.07
C VAL A 10 8.07 12.98 -4.41
N ARG A 11 6.92 13.26 -3.82
CA ARG A 11 6.20 14.53 -3.90
C ARG A 11 5.60 14.85 -2.54
N GLY A 12 5.50 16.14 -2.21
CA GLY A 12 4.78 16.59 -1.01
C GLY A 12 3.34 16.04 -0.98
N PRO A 13 2.90 15.39 0.12
CA PRO A 13 1.64 14.65 0.14
C PRO A 13 0.39 15.52 0.31
N SER A 14 0.53 16.84 0.48
CA SER A 14 -0.57 17.75 0.80
C SER A 14 -1.73 17.68 -0.20
N PHE A 15 -1.44 17.43 -1.49
CA PHE A 15 -2.47 17.30 -2.52
C PHE A 15 -3.47 16.16 -2.24
N LEU A 16 -3.07 15.12 -1.49
CA LEU A 16 -3.92 13.97 -1.16
C LEU A 16 -5.19 14.41 -0.40
N PHE A 17 -5.05 15.42 0.47
CA PHE A 17 -6.15 15.96 1.27
C PHE A 17 -7.14 16.81 0.45
N GLU A 18 -6.75 17.25 -0.74
CA GLU A 18 -7.57 18.05 -1.64
C GLU A 18 -8.17 17.21 -2.77
N THR A 19 -7.76 15.94 -2.90
CA THR A 19 -8.31 15.06 -3.94
C THR A 19 -9.83 14.92 -3.79
N PRO A 20 -10.59 14.91 -4.89
CA PRO A 20 -12.05 14.68 -4.83
C PRO A 20 -12.42 13.39 -4.10
N ARG A 21 -11.55 12.38 -4.18
CA ARG A 21 -11.68 11.10 -3.49
C ARG A 21 -11.62 11.27 -1.97
N PHE A 22 -10.58 11.93 -1.46
CA PHE A 22 -10.45 12.17 -0.02
C PHE A 22 -11.53 13.13 0.50
N VAL A 23 -11.87 14.20 -0.23
CA VAL A 23 -12.95 15.11 0.19
C VAL A 23 -14.27 14.35 0.32
N LYS A 24 -14.60 13.51 -0.67
CA LYS A 24 -15.84 12.72 -0.67
C LYS A 24 -15.84 11.63 0.42
N MET A 25 -14.81 10.81 0.49
CA MET A 25 -14.81 9.59 1.32
C MET A 25 -14.14 9.79 2.68
N GLY A 26 -13.19 10.70 2.81
CA GLY A 26 -12.38 10.90 4.01
C GLY A 26 -11.32 9.82 4.22
N THR A 27 -11.04 9.00 3.20
CA THR A 27 -10.01 7.97 3.21
C THR A 27 -9.28 7.88 1.88
N VAL A 28 -8.00 7.56 1.92
CA VAL A 28 -7.21 7.08 0.79
C VAL A 28 -6.37 5.92 1.27
N PHE A 29 -6.58 4.76 0.67
CA PHE A 29 -5.81 3.54 0.87
C PHE A 29 -5.05 3.17 -0.41
N TRP A 30 -4.04 2.33 -0.24
CA TRP A 30 -3.31 1.71 -1.33
C TRP A 30 -3.51 0.20 -1.28
N PRO A 31 -3.60 -0.47 -2.44
CA PRO A 31 -3.55 -1.91 -2.47
C PRO A 31 -2.13 -2.34 -2.09
N ASN A 32 -2.04 -3.41 -1.32
CA ASN A 32 -0.84 -4.19 -1.15
C ASN A 32 -0.61 -5.04 -2.41
N TYR A 33 0.57 -5.62 -2.52
CA TYR A 33 0.92 -6.57 -3.55
C TYR A 33 0.22 -7.92 -3.40
N TRP A 34 -0.32 -8.21 -2.23
CA TRP A 34 -1.00 -9.47 -1.95
C TRP A 34 -2.45 -9.46 -2.44
N HIS A 35 -2.83 -10.56 -3.09
CA HIS A 35 -4.17 -10.83 -3.56
C HIS A 35 -4.59 -12.22 -3.06
N PRO A 36 -5.90 -12.53 -2.87
CA PRO A 36 -6.35 -13.87 -2.45
C PRO A 36 -5.82 -15.07 -3.26
N LYS A 37 -5.33 -14.84 -4.48
CA LYS A 37 -4.72 -15.86 -5.36
C LYS A 37 -3.23 -16.07 -5.10
N ASN A 38 -2.58 -15.13 -4.43
CA ASN A 38 -1.16 -15.10 -4.13
C ASN A 38 -0.95 -14.23 -2.88
N THR A 39 -1.24 -14.79 -1.70
CA THR A 39 -1.08 -14.12 -0.40
C THR A 39 -0.29 -15.03 0.54
N MET A 40 0.72 -14.47 1.20
CA MET A 40 1.49 -15.17 2.23
C MET A 40 0.74 -15.27 3.58
N PHE A 41 -0.39 -14.58 3.72
CA PHE A 41 -1.15 -14.47 4.98
C PHE A 41 -2.39 -15.37 5.01
N TYR A 42 -2.56 -16.23 4.02
CA TYR A 42 -3.70 -17.14 3.91
C TYR A 42 -5.06 -16.39 3.93
N ILE A 43 -5.11 -15.18 3.35
CA ILE A 43 -6.33 -14.39 3.15
C ILE A 43 -6.97 -14.79 1.81
N ASN A 44 -7.40 -16.04 1.72
CA ASN A 44 -8.03 -16.64 0.53
C ASN A 44 -9.47 -17.08 0.86
N PRO A 45 -10.26 -17.59 -0.11
CA PRO A 45 -11.65 -17.99 0.15
C PRO A 45 -11.83 -19.05 1.26
N ASP A 46 -10.82 -19.91 1.47
CA ASP A 46 -10.86 -21.02 2.43
C ASP A 46 -10.41 -20.58 3.85
N SER A 47 -10.06 -19.31 4.03
CA SER A 47 -9.57 -18.78 5.30
C SER A 47 -10.66 -18.79 6.39
N LEU A 48 -10.36 -19.36 7.55
CA LEU A 48 -11.22 -19.26 8.74
C LEU A 48 -11.35 -17.81 9.26
N LEU A 49 -10.53 -16.89 8.76
CA LEU A 49 -10.62 -15.46 9.07
C LEU A 49 -12.00 -14.89 8.73
N TRP A 50 -12.60 -15.29 7.61
CA TRP A 50 -13.93 -14.80 7.20
C TRP A 50 -15.02 -15.19 8.20
N GLN A 51 -14.95 -16.42 8.73
CA GLN A 51 -15.85 -16.88 9.79
C GLN A 51 -15.60 -16.15 11.11
N LEU A 52 -14.32 -15.91 11.46
CA LEU A 52 -13.95 -15.19 12.67
C LEU A 52 -14.46 -13.74 12.65
N LEU A 53 -14.41 -13.10 11.49
CA LEU A 53 -14.86 -11.72 11.28
C LEU A 53 -16.37 -11.61 11.03
N ASP A 54 -17.08 -12.74 10.90
CA ASP A 54 -18.48 -12.80 10.46
C ASP A 54 -18.72 -12.02 9.16
N MET A 55 -17.87 -12.28 8.16
CA MET A 55 -17.88 -11.60 6.87
C MET A 55 -17.85 -12.61 5.72
N PRO A 56 -18.49 -12.30 4.58
CA PRO A 56 -18.27 -13.08 3.37
C PRO A 56 -16.84 -12.86 2.84
N PHE A 57 -16.34 -13.84 2.08
CA PHE A 57 -15.12 -13.64 1.29
C PHE A 57 -15.32 -12.52 0.27
N ILE A 58 -14.32 -11.65 0.15
CA ILE A 58 -14.30 -10.55 -0.82
C ILE A 58 -13.00 -10.61 -1.61
N ASP A 59 -13.13 -10.84 -2.92
CA ASP A 59 -12.00 -10.91 -3.85
C ASP A 59 -11.49 -9.50 -4.19
N MET A 60 -10.51 -9.03 -3.43
CA MET A 60 -9.83 -7.76 -3.66
C MET A 60 -8.42 -7.81 -3.11
N PHE A 61 -7.57 -6.90 -3.57
CA PHE A 61 -6.24 -6.71 -3.00
C PHE A 61 -6.31 -6.42 -1.50
N GLU A 62 -5.35 -6.95 -0.77
CA GLU A 62 -5.10 -6.55 0.61
C GLU A 62 -4.74 -5.06 0.66
N GLN A 63 -4.88 -4.42 1.82
CA GLN A 63 -4.61 -3.00 2.01
C GLN A 63 -3.23 -2.77 2.62
N GLU A 64 -2.50 -1.79 2.10
CA GLU A 64 -1.15 -1.43 2.57
C GLU A 64 -1.19 -0.60 3.87
N SER A 65 -0.90 -1.22 5.02
CA SER A 65 -0.96 -0.56 6.33
C SER A 65 0.11 0.52 6.54
N GLY A 66 1.24 0.43 5.83
CA GLY A 66 2.38 1.33 5.94
C GLY A 66 2.08 2.75 5.49
N GLN A 67 1.09 2.94 4.61
CA GLN A 67 0.70 4.28 4.14
C GLN A 67 -0.80 4.45 3.95
N LEU A 68 -1.35 5.48 4.60
CA LEU A 68 -2.79 5.75 4.58
C LEU A 68 -3.11 7.21 4.92
N VAL A 69 -4.24 7.66 4.37
CA VAL A 69 -4.85 8.95 4.72
C VAL A 69 -6.26 8.69 5.23
N ILE A 70 -6.54 9.09 6.46
CA ILE A 70 -7.85 8.91 7.10
C ILE A 70 -8.24 10.21 7.82
N ASP A 71 -9.44 10.69 7.55
CA ASP A 71 -10.13 11.65 8.41
C ASP A 71 -10.67 10.92 9.64
N ARG A 72 -9.90 11.04 10.74
CA ARG A 72 -10.19 10.37 12.01
C ARG A 72 -11.54 10.76 12.62
N ARG A 73 -12.05 11.97 12.33
CA ARG A 73 -13.32 12.44 12.89
C ARG A 73 -14.50 11.73 12.23
N ARG A 74 -14.39 11.48 10.92
CA ARG A 74 -15.40 10.77 10.13
C ARG A 74 -15.35 9.25 10.30
N HIS A 75 -14.19 8.71 10.72
CA HIS A 75 -13.91 7.27 10.75
C HIS A 75 -13.57 6.75 12.15
N ALA A 76 -14.11 7.35 13.20
CA ALA A 76 -13.82 6.92 14.57
C ALA A 76 -14.23 5.46 14.83
N ALA A 77 -15.40 5.03 14.33
CA ALA A 77 -15.89 3.67 14.51
C ALA A 77 -14.98 2.60 13.87
N PRO A 78 -14.64 2.65 12.57
CA PRO A 78 -13.76 1.65 11.99
C PRO A 78 -12.33 1.73 12.54
N LEU A 79 -11.83 2.91 12.94
CA LEU A 79 -10.54 3.01 13.64
C LEU A 79 -10.53 2.27 15.00
N HIS A 80 -11.62 2.35 15.76
CA HIS A 80 -11.75 1.57 17.00
C HIS A 80 -11.82 0.06 16.73
N LEU A 81 -12.48 -0.35 15.65
CA LEU A 81 -12.53 -1.77 15.27
C LEU A 81 -11.17 -2.28 14.79
N THR A 82 -10.41 -1.49 14.02
CA THR A 82 -9.02 -1.80 13.67
C THR A 82 -8.18 -2.01 14.93
N LEU A 83 -8.31 -1.12 15.92
CA LEU A 83 -7.60 -1.25 17.20
C LEU A 83 -8.02 -2.51 17.95
N PHE A 84 -9.30 -2.82 17.97
CA PHE A 84 -9.80 -4.06 18.55
C PHE A 84 -9.14 -5.27 17.89
N TYR A 85 -9.11 -5.36 16.55
CA TYR A 85 -8.44 -6.46 15.85
C TYR A 85 -6.94 -6.55 16.17
N ALA A 86 -6.24 -5.41 16.26
CA ALA A 86 -4.80 -5.37 16.57
C ALA A 86 -4.45 -5.93 17.95
N PHE A 87 -5.37 -5.88 18.92
CA PHE A 87 -5.17 -6.46 20.25
C PHE A 87 -5.57 -7.94 20.35
N HIS A 88 -6.05 -8.56 19.26
CA HIS A 88 -6.34 -9.98 19.24
C HIS A 88 -5.13 -10.79 18.75
N PRO A 89 -4.92 -12.04 19.23
CA PRO A 89 -3.70 -12.83 19.00
C PRO A 89 -3.38 -13.18 17.53
N ARG A 90 -4.21 -12.75 16.58
CA ARG A 90 -4.16 -13.13 15.16
C ARG A 90 -4.26 -11.92 14.22
N GLY A 91 -4.30 -10.69 14.74
CA GLY A 91 -4.51 -9.49 13.94
C GLY A 91 -3.18 -8.81 13.61
N ASP A 92 -2.51 -9.25 12.55
CA ASP A 92 -1.25 -8.61 12.12
C ASP A 92 -1.34 -8.01 10.71
N THR A 93 -2.33 -8.39 9.89
CA THR A 93 -2.40 -7.94 8.49
C THR A 93 -3.78 -7.47 8.06
N ASP A 94 -3.81 -6.46 7.18
CA ASP A 94 -4.99 -6.01 6.44
C ASP A 94 -6.16 -5.48 7.30
N LEU A 95 -5.86 -5.10 8.54
CA LEU A 95 -6.84 -4.77 9.59
C LEU A 95 -7.72 -3.57 9.25
N PHE A 96 -7.19 -2.56 8.56
CA PHE A 96 -7.98 -1.40 8.14
C PHE A 96 -9.04 -1.82 7.12
N ARG A 97 -8.69 -2.63 6.12
CA ARG A 97 -9.67 -3.10 5.13
C ARG A 97 -10.79 -3.88 5.79
N PHE A 98 -10.45 -4.81 6.69
CA PHE A 98 -11.45 -5.60 7.40
C PHE A 98 -12.37 -4.72 8.25
N ALA A 99 -11.82 -3.76 8.99
CA ALA A 99 -12.65 -2.89 9.83
C ALA A 99 -13.62 -2.03 9.01
N TRP A 100 -13.19 -1.53 7.85
CA TRP A 100 -14.06 -0.76 6.96
C TRP A 100 -15.14 -1.61 6.30
N LEU A 101 -14.77 -2.80 5.83
CA LEU A 101 -15.72 -3.73 5.21
C LEU A 101 -16.76 -4.26 6.21
N ASN A 102 -16.32 -4.62 7.42
CA ASN A 102 -17.20 -5.14 8.47
C ASN A 102 -18.28 -4.14 8.89
N LEU A 103 -17.92 -2.85 8.94
CA LEU A 103 -18.85 -1.77 9.30
C LEU A 103 -19.55 -1.13 8.11
N ASP A 104 -19.38 -1.68 6.91
CA ASP A 104 -19.92 -1.14 5.64
C ASP A 104 -19.58 0.35 5.42
N PHE A 105 -18.37 0.76 5.81
CA PHE A 105 -17.89 2.12 5.58
C PHE A 105 -17.35 2.25 4.15
N PRO A 106 -17.76 3.28 3.39
CA PRO A 106 -17.18 3.52 2.08
C PRO A 106 -15.71 3.94 2.21
N PHE A 107 -14.85 3.37 1.40
CA PHE A 107 -13.45 3.78 1.28
C PHE A 107 -13.00 3.85 -0.17
N PHE A 108 -11.91 4.57 -0.38
CA PHE A 108 -11.24 4.66 -1.67
C PHE A 108 -9.88 3.98 -1.58
N THR A 109 -9.63 3.06 -2.50
CA THR A 109 -8.31 2.46 -2.72
C THR A 109 -7.78 2.95 -4.06
N MET A 110 -6.51 3.35 -4.09
CA MET A 110 -5.80 3.69 -5.32
C MET A 110 -5.79 2.51 -6.29
N GLU A 111 -5.73 2.80 -7.60
CA GLU A 111 -5.73 1.76 -8.63
C GLU A 111 -4.42 0.97 -8.66
N SER A 112 -3.32 1.58 -8.22
CA SER A 112 -1.99 0.99 -8.22
C SER A 112 -1.41 0.91 -6.80
N PRO A 113 -0.62 -0.15 -6.51
CA PRO A 113 0.15 -0.23 -5.28
C PRO A 113 1.24 0.85 -5.23
N SER A 114 1.74 1.13 -4.04
CA SER A 114 2.95 1.96 -3.83
C SER A 114 4.11 1.36 -4.63
N ALA A 115 4.95 2.14 -5.30
CA ALA A 115 6.14 1.57 -5.94
C ALA A 115 7.15 1.02 -4.90
N ILE A 116 7.80 -0.11 -5.21
CA ILE A 116 8.90 -0.69 -4.40
C ILE A 116 10.25 -0.13 -4.85
N ALA A 117 10.95 0.57 -3.96
CA ALA A 117 12.34 1.00 -4.19
C ALA A 117 13.34 -0.09 -3.79
N GLY A 118 14.33 -0.37 -4.65
CA GLY A 118 15.49 -1.19 -4.28
C GLY A 118 15.46 -2.68 -4.66
N ALA A 119 14.82 -3.08 -5.76
CA ALA A 119 14.93 -4.46 -6.25
C ALA A 119 16.37 -4.79 -6.70
N TYR A 120 17.01 -5.77 -6.04
CA TYR A 120 18.30 -6.31 -6.45
C TYR A 120 18.05 -7.45 -7.46
N VAL A 121 18.46 -7.27 -8.72
CA VAL A 121 18.44 -8.35 -9.71
C VAL A 121 19.77 -9.09 -9.60
N VAL A 122 19.78 -10.28 -8.99
CA VAL A 122 20.94 -11.18 -9.05
C VAL A 122 20.81 -12.02 -10.32
N ASP A 123 21.76 -11.88 -11.24
CA ASP A 123 22.00 -12.79 -12.37
C ASP A 123 20.76 -13.20 -13.21
N GLY A 124 19.82 -12.28 -13.43
CA GLY A 124 18.64 -12.52 -14.28
C GLY A 124 17.54 -13.37 -13.62
N GLU A 125 17.65 -13.68 -12.33
CA GLU A 125 16.58 -14.30 -11.56
C GLU A 125 15.55 -13.26 -11.13
N ASN A 126 14.27 -13.60 -11.25
CA ASN A 126 13.18 -12.76 -10.79
C ASN A 126 13.25 -12.66 -9.24
N PRO A 127 13.47 -11.46 -8.66
CA PRO A 127 13.55 -11.28 -7.20
C PRO A 127 12.21 -11.56 -6.50
N PHE A 128 11.15 -11.78 -7.26
CA PHE A 128 9.80 -12.10 -6.81
C PHE A 128 9.32 -13.41 -7.46
N PRO A 129 9.94 -14.56 -7.13
CA PRO A 129 9.70 -15.83 -7.82
C PRO A 129 8.29 -16.38 -7.64
N ASP A 130 7.53 -15.90 -6.66
CA ASP A 130 6.12 -16.27 -6.43
C ASP A 130 5.15 -15.54 -7.38
N PHE A 131 5.63 -14.56 -8.15
CA PHE A 131 4.84 -13.79 -9.10
C PHE A 131 5.01 -14.37 -10.51
N GLN A 132 4.71 -15.66 -10.72
CA GLN A 132 5.06 -16.32 -11.98
C GLN A 132 4.07 -16.14 -13.13
N ASN A 133 2.78 -15.87 -12.88
CA ASN A 133 1.75 -16.01 -13.93
C ASN A 133 0.71 -14.88 -14.00
N GLY A 134 0.87 -13.80 -13.22
CA GLY A 134 0.00 -12.60 -13.28
C GLY A 134 0.79 -11.29 -13.24
N SER A 135 2.10 -11.37 -13.46
CA SER A 135 3.10 -10.44 -12.94
C SER A 135 3.59 -9.43 -13.95
N ASP A 136 3.59 -9.71 -15.26
CA ASP A 136 4.11 -8.73 -16.23
C ASP A 136 3.33 -7.41 -16.18
N ALA A 137 2.00 -7.47 -16.05
CA ALA A 137 1.16 -6.28 -15.91
C ALA A 137 1.30 -5.57 -14.55
N MET A 138 1.63 -6.32 -13.50
CA MET A 138 1.79 -5.81 -12.14
C MET A 138 3.16 -5.20 -11.93
N VAL A 139 4.22 -5.85 -12.42
CA VAL A 139 5.58 -5.34 -12.55
C VAL A 139 5.57 -4.08 -13.41
N ASP A 140 4.92 -4.08 -14.57
CA ASP A 140 4.76 -2.83 -15.36
C ASP A 140 3.99 -1.76 -14.59
N ALA A 141 2.93 -2.11 -13.85
CA ALA A 141 2.18 -1.15 -13.03
C ALA A 141 3.02 -0.55 -11.88
N ILE A 142 3.90 -1.35 -11.27
CA ILE A 142 4.83 -0.93 -10.22
C ILE A 142 5.84 0.08 -10.77
N TRP A 143 6.41 -0.20 -11.94
CA TRP A 143 7.48 0.61 -12.52
C TRP A 143 6.98 1.85 -13.27
N THR A 144 5.75 1.83 -13.82
CA THR A 144 5.28 2.88 -14.73
C THR A 144 4.04 3.66 -14.27
N LYS A 145 3.27 3.19 -13.27
CA LYS A 145 1.95 3.78 -12.93
C LYS A 145 1.83 4.39 -11.54
N SER A 146 2.81 4.22 -10.64
CA SER A 146 2.78 4.91 -9.35
C SER A 146 3.25 6.36 -9.52
N LEU A 147 2.28 7.28 -9.53
CA LEU A 147 2.51 8.73 -9.69
C LEU A 147 2.97 9.43 -8.39
N HIS A 148 3.00 8.71 -7.26
CA HIS A 148 3.10 9.31 -5.93
C HIS A 148 4.30 8.81 -5.11
N PHE A 149 4.76 7.59 -5.41
CA PHE A 149 5.92 6.94 -4.80
C PHE A 149 6.68 6.27 -5.93
N TYR A 150 7.99 6.54 -6.06
CA TYR A 150 8.79 6.09 -7.21
C TYR A 150 9.93 5.20 -6.76
N ALA A 151 10.32 4.30 -7.66
CA ALA A 151 11.51 3.48 -7.55
C ALA A 151 12.26 3.46 -8.88
N GLN A 152 13.55 3.80 -8.83
CA GLN A 152 14.49 3.54 -9.93
C GLN A 152 15.27 2.27 -9.64
N ASN A 153 15.71 1.58 -10.68
CA ASN A 153 16.73 0.54 -10.54
C ASN A 153 18.07 1.18 -10.13
N PHE A 154 18.61 0.79 -8.97
CA PHE A 154 19.84 1.35 -8.38
C PHE A 154 21.10 0.52 -8.66
N THR A 155 21.00 -0.58 -9.41
CA THR A 155 22.10 -1.54 -9.59
C THR A 155 23.37 -0.94 -10.21
N ASN A 156 23.28 0.22 -10.87
CA ASN A 156 24.41 0.91 -11.50
C ASN A 156 24.92 2.14 -10.73
N LEU A 157 24.35 2.48 -9.58
CA LEU A 157 24.78 3.65 -8.80
C LEU A 157 25.66 3.21 -7.62
N SER A 158 26.81 3.87 -7.45
CA SER A 158 27.58 3.77 -6.22
C SER A 158 26.79 4.34 -5.04
N PHE A 159 27.14 4.00 -3.80
CA PHE A 159 26.48 4.53 -2.60
C PHE A 159 26.37 6.07 -2.60
N GLY A 160 27.44 6.77 -2.99
CA GLY A 160 27.40 8.23 -3.17
C GLY A 160 26.54 8.70 -4.36
N GLY A 161 26.33 7.85 -5.37
CA GLY A 161 25.39 8.08 -6.46
C GLY A 161 23.93 7.97 -6.01
N ILE A 162 23.62 6.99 -5.14
CA ILE A 162 22.31 6.81 -4.51
C ILE A 162 21.98 8.02 -3.64
N GLU A 163 22.92 8.47 -2.79
CA GLU A 163 22.73 9.63 -1.92
C GLU A 163 22.50 10.93 -2.71
N LYS A 164 23.29 11.17 -3.77
CA LYS A 164 23.08 12.32 -4.67
C LYS A 164 21.72 12.27 -5.36
N TYR A 165 21.27 11.07 -5.74
CA TYR A 165 19.98 10.89 -6.39
C TYR A 165 18.81 11.20 -5.46
N PHE A 166 18.79 10.64 -4.25
CA PHE A 166 17.76 10.95 -3.25
C PHE A 166 17.73 12.44 -2.90
N ASN A 167 18.89 13.07 -2.73
CA ASN A 167 18.99 14.51 -2.52
C ASN A 167 18.43 15.31 -3.72
N SER A 168 18.62 14.82 -4.96
CA SER A 168 18.07 15.47 -6.15
C SER A 168 16.53 15.36 -6.24
N LEU A 169 15.95 14.24 -5.83
CA LEU A 169 14.50 14.05 -5.75
C LEU A 169 13.90 14.92 -4.66
N HIS A 170 14.55 14.99 -3.50
CA HIS A 170 14.16 15.89 -2.42
C HIS A 170 14.10 17.34 -2.93
N LEU A 171 15.16 17.83 -3.58
CA LEU A 171 15.20 19.19 -4.15
C LEU A 171 14.14 19.43 -5.23
N LYS A 172 13.85 18.43 -6.08
CA LYS A 172 12.77 18.53 -7.08
C LYS A 172 11.39 18.61 -6.43
N ALA A 173 11.15 17.87 -5.34
CA ALA A 173 9.89 17.91 -4.61
C ALA A 173 9.64 19.29 -3.96
N TYR A 174 10.69 20.03 -3.56
CA TYR A 174 10.58 21.40 -3.04
C TYR A 174 10.33 22.47 -4.11
N ASN A 175 10.73 22.21 -5.35
CA ASN A 175 10.62 23.18 -6.46
C ASN A 175 9.30 23.10 -7.23
N TYR A 176 8.43 22.12 -6.93
CA TYR A 176 7.02 22.13 -7.34
C TYR A 176 6.20 22.92 -6.31
N LYS A 177 6.24 24.25 -6.42
CA LYS A 177 5.27 25.17 -5.81
C LYS A 177 4.27 25.63 -6.86
#